data_AF-A0A8S3GJS0-F1
#
_entry.id   AF-A0A8S3GJS0-F1
#
_cell.length_a   1.000
_cell.length_b   1.000
_cell.length_c   1.000
_cell.angle_alpha   90.00
_cell.angle_beta   90.00
_cell.angle_gamma   90.00
#
_symmetry.space_group_name_H-M   'P 1'
#
loop_
_entity.id
_entity.type
_entity.pdbx_description
1 polymer ?
#
loop_
_entity_poly.entity_id
_entity_poly.type
_entity_poly.pdbx_seq_one_letter_code
_entity_poly.pdbx_strand_id
1 'polypeptide(L)'
;MLQRAREELERERRNLLRRRPIYEVKEKPIKISVTRAKSKDRGNSSLATNDESSNDGIKTASDANKAVLISDWYESDEVLRLRNASLKKEEVDLQIEYEKLERERNLHIRELKRIYNEDHSRFQDHPVLNDRYLLLSLIGKGGFSEVHKAFCLKEQRYVAVKVHQLNKEWKEEKKANYIK
;
A
#
# COMPACT_ATOMS: atom_id res chain seq x y z
N MET A 1 -11.86 -3.76 13.36
CA MET A 1 -11.74 -5.24 13.38
C MET A 1 -10.28 -5.68 13.28
N LEU A 2 -9.49 -5.14 12.35
CA LEU A 2 -8.05 -5.42 12.22
C LEU A 2 -7.20 -5.20 13.48
N GLN A 3 -7.44 -4.13 14.24
CA GLN A 3 -6.74 -3.88 15.51
C GLN A 3 -6.87 -5.07 16.47
N ARG A 4 -8.08 -5.63 16.60
CA ARG A 4 -8.35 -6.79 17.47
C ARG A 4 -7.69 -8.06 16.93
N ALA A 5 -7.74 -8.28 15.61
CA ALA A 5 -7.08 -9.41 14.97
C ALA A 5 -5.55 -9.38 15.15
N ARG A 6 -4.95 -8.19 15.10
CA ARG A 6 -3.53 -7.98 15.35
C ARG A 6 -3.16 -8.29 16.81
N GLU A 7 -3.91 -7.75 17.76
CA GLU A 7 -3.70 -7.99 19.19
C GLU A 7 -3.85 -9.47 19.56
N GLU A 8 -4.79 -10.17 18.93
CA GLU A 8 -5.00 -11.61 19.07
C GLU A 8 -3.83 -12.40 18.50
N LEU A 9 -3.37 -12.08 17.29
CA LEU A 9 -2.22 -12.74 16.67
C LEU A 9 -0.92 -12.50 17.45
N GLU A 10 -0.70 -11.30 17.99
CA GLU A 10 0.43 -11.00 18.87
C GLU A 10 0.35 -11.77 20.20
N ARG A 11 -0.85 -12.05 20.70
CA ARG A 11 -1.06 -12.89 21.88
C ARG A 11 -0.76 -14.36 21.57
N GLU A 12 -1.26 -14.89 20.46
CA GLU A 12 -0.97 -16.26 19.99
C GLU A 12 0.52 -16.47 19.77
N ARG A 13 1.20 -15.51 19.12
CA ARG A 13 2.65 -15.54 18.90
C ARG A 13 3.44 -15.56 20.21
N ARG A 14 3.08 -14.71 21.18
CA ARG A 14 3.72 -14.72 22.51
C ARG A 14 3.52 -16.06 23.23
N ASN A 15 2.33 -16.64 23.14
CA ASN A 15 2.04 -17.94 23.73
C ASN A 15 2.83 -19.08 23.05
N LEU A 16 2.98 -19.03 21.73
CA LEU A 16 3.75 -20.02 20.97
C LEU A 16 5.25 -19.93 21.27
N LEU A 17 5.79 -18.70 21.38
CA LEU A 17 7.19 -18.47 21.75
C LEU A 17 7.51 -18.99 23.17
N ARG A 18 6.56 -18.88 24.12
CA ARG A 18 6.72 -19.47 25.47
C ARG A 18 6.80 -20.99 25.45
N ARG A 19 6.22 -21.63 24.44
CA ARG A 19 6.22 -23.09 24.24
C ARG A 19 7.29 -23.56 23.25
N ARG A 20 8.24 -22.68 22.88
CA ARG A 20 9.29 -23.00 21.91
C ARG A 20 10.10 -24.20 22.41
N PRO A 21 10.19 -25.29 21.61
CA PRO A 21 11.06 -26.41 21.94
C PRO A 21 12.51 -25.93 22.02
N ILE A 22 13.16 -26.13 23.18
CA ILE A 22 14.59 -25.92 23.34
C ILE A 22 15.26 -27.23 22.95
N TYR A 23 15.95 -27.25 21.81
CA TYR A 23 16.99 -28.23 21.57
C TYR A 23 18.25 -27.48 21.16
N GLU A 24 19.26 -27.50 22.04
CA GLU A 24 20.64 -27.39 21.59
C GLU A 24 20.85 -28.57 20.64
N VAL A 25 20.80 -28.29 19.34
CA VAL A 25 21.39 -29.17 18.36
C VAL A 25 22.88 -29.19 18.69
N LYS A 26 23.32 -30.18 19.49
CA LYS A 26 24.72 -30.60 19.54
C LYS A 26 25.03 -31.26 18.20
N GLU A 27 25.06 -30.47 17.14
CA GLU A 27 25.79 -30.80 15.94
C GLU A 27 27.25 -30.93 16.39
N LYS A 28 27.68 -32.16 16.65
CA LYS A 28 29.11 -32.46 16.65
C LYS A 28 29.61 -32.00 15.28
N PRO A 29 30.55 -31.04 15.20
CA PRO A 29 31.00 -30.54 13.92
C PRO A 29 31.62 -31.70 13.15
N ILE A 30 30.98 -32.09 12.05
CA ILE A 30 31.59 -32.98 11.07
C ILE A 30 32.79 -32.20 10.52
N LYS A 31 34.00 -32.59 10.96
CA LYS A 31 35.23 -32.08 10.38
C LYS A 31 35.33 -32.60 8.96
N ILE A 32 34.82 -31.85 7.99
CA ILE A 32 35.11 -32.07 6.59
C ILE A 32 36.53 -31.53 6.37
N SER A 33 37.51 -32.44 6.38
CA SER A 33 38.85 -32.13 5.91
C SER A 33 38.78 -31.93 4.39
N VAL A 34 38.91 -30.68 3.96
CA VAL A 34 39.08 -30.34 2.55
C VAL A 34 40.45 -30.87 2.12
N THR A 35 40.47 -32.04 1.48
CA THR A 35 41.66 -32.52 0.76
C THR A 35 41.39 -32.46 -0.74
N ARG A 36 42.26 -31.71 -1.39
CA ARG A 36 42.28 -31.34 -2.81
C ARG A 36 42.49 -32.61 -3.66
N ALA A 37 41.57 -32.85 -4.58
CA ALA A 37 41.62 -33.99 -5.50
C ALA A 37 42.85 -33.92 -6.42
N LYS A 38 43.62 -35.02 -6.46
CA LYS A 38 44.44 -35.44 -7.61
C LYS A 38 44.48 -36.97 -7.70
N SER A 39 43.77 -37.49 -8.69
CA SER A 39 44.13 -38.56 -9.64
C SER A 39 44.82 -39.87 -9.16
N LYS A 40 44.12 -40.97 -9.49
CA LYS A 40 44.58 -42.19 -10.21
C LYS A 40 45.03 -43.44 -9.40
N ASP A 41 44.36 -44.53 -9.80
CA ASP A 41 44.81 -45.92 -9.95
C ASP A 41 44.59 -46.98 -8.84
N ARG A 42 44.40 -48.19 -9.38
CA ARG A 42 44.02 -49.52 -8.88
C ARG A 42 44.74 -50.03 -7.62
N GLY A 43 44.09 -50.96 -6.91
CA GLY A 43 44.80 -51.94 -6.08
C GLY A 43 43.97 -52.59 -4.96
N ASN A 44 43.74 -53.89 -5.07
CA ASN A 44 43.14 -54.80 -4.11
C ASN A 44 43.95 -54.92 -2.78
N SER A 45 43.29 -55.02 -1.62
CA SER A 45 43.54 -56.06 -0.59
C SER A 45 42.88 -55.75 0.78
N SER A 46 42.26 -56.81 1.32
CA SER A 46 42.20 -57.25 2.73
C SER A 46 41.78 -56.31 3.87
N LEU A 47 40.65 -56.71 4.48
CA LEU A 47 40.49 -57.13 5.88
C LEU A 47 40.90 -56.13 7.01
N ALA A 48 39.90 -55.51 7.63
CA ALA A 48 39.87 -55.31 9.07
C ALA A 48 38.40 -55.22 9.53
N THR A 49 37.98 -56.27 10.22
CA THR A 49 36.81 -56.36 11.08
C THR A 49 36.81 -55.25 12.12
N ASN A 50 35.69 -54.57 12.31
CA ASN A 50 35.22 -54.18 13.63
C ASN A 50 33.69 -54.22 13.62
N ASP A 51 33.22 -55.33 14.17
CA ASP A 51 31.91 -55.48 14.77
C ASP A 51 31.76 -54.45 15.88
N GLU A 52 30.91 -53.46 15.68
CA GLU A 52 30.13 -52.88 16.77
C GLU A 52 28.67 -52.84 16.30
N SER A 53 28.02 -53.99 16.51
CA SER A 53 26.81 -54.02 17.32
C SER A 53 25.72 -53.04 16.89
N SER A 54 24.81 -53.57 16.08
CA SER A 54 23.37 -53.36 16.17
C SER A 54 22.94 -52.68 17.47
N ASN A 55 22.77 -51.37 17.44
CA ASN A 55 21.78 -50.71 18.28
C ASN A 55 20.68 -50.22 17.35
N ASP A 56 19.94 -51.18 16.81
CA ASP A 56 18.56 -51.01 16.35
C ASP A 56 17.70 -50.76 17.61
N GLY A 57 18.01 -49.65 18.28
CA GLY A 57 17.47 -49.26 19.56
C GLY A 57 16.20 -48.49 19.33
N ILE A 58 15.09 -49.23 19.24
CA ILE A 58 13.70 -48.84 19.53
C ILE A 58 13.55 -47.32 19.67
N LYS A 59 13.12 -46.65 18.60
CA LYS A 59 12.52 -45.32 18.73
C LYS A 59 11.33 -45.49 19.67
N THR A 60 11.53 -45.18 20.94
CA THR A 60 10.48 -45.25 21.94
C THR A 60 9.32 -44.39 21.46
N ALA A 61 8.08 -44.77 21.76
CA ALA A 61 6.91 -43.95 21.42
C ALA A 61 7.07 -42.50 21.90
N SER A 62 7.83 -42.26 22.98
CA SER A 62 8.20 -40.93 23.47
C SER A 62 9.05 -40.07 22.51
N ASP A 63 9.95 -40.65 21.72
CA ASP A 63 10.79 -39.86 20.79
C ASP A 63 10.04 -39.54 19.49
N ALA A 64 9.16 -40.44 19.04
CA ALA A 64 8.20 -40.14 17.98
C ALA A 64 7.22 -39.03 18.40
N ASN A 65 6.69 -39.07 19.62
CA ASN A 65 5.81 -38.03 20.16
C ASN A 65 6.50 -36.67 20.29
N LYS A 66 7.81 -36.64 20.65
CA LYS A 66 8.59 -35.39 20.65
C LYS A 66 8.79 -34.83 19.24
N ALA A 67 9.09 -35.69 18.26
CA ALA A 67 9.26 -35.27 16.87
C ALA A 67 7.97 -34.69 16.29
N VAL A 68 6.81 -35.30 16.60
CA VAL A 68 5.49 -34.78 16.24
C VAL A 68 5.24 -33.41 16.90
N LEU A 69 5.49 -33.29 18.21
CA LEU A 69 5.28 -32.02 18.93
C LEU A 69 6.17 -30.87 18.44
N ILE A 70 7.38 -31.19 17.95
CA ILE A 70 8.27 -30.23 17.30
C ILE A 70 7.71 -29.82 15.93
N SER A 71 7.24 -30.80 15.14
CA SER A 71 6.60 -30.53 13.85
C SER A 71 5.38 -29.62 14.00
N ASP A 72 4.50 -29.92 14.97
CA ASP A 72 3.30 -29.13 15.26
C ASP A 72 3.65 -27.68 15.66
N TRP A 73 4.76 -27.50 16.38
CA TRP A 73 5.23 -26.16 16.76
C TRP A 73 5.68 -25.34 15.54
N TYR A 74 6.45 -25.94 14.63
CA TYR A 74 6.89 -25.28 13.40
C TYR A 74 5.72 -24.98 12.46
N GLU A 75 4.75 -25.89 12.35
CA GLU A 75 3.51 -25.65 11.61
C GLU A 75 2.74 -24.46 12.22
N SER A 76 2.60 -24.44 13.54
CA SER A 76 1.95 -23.34 14.25
C SER A 76 2.66 -22.00 14.04
N ASP A 77 4.00 -21.98 14.04
CA ASP A 77 4.80 -20.77 13.80
C ASP A 77 4.62 -20.27 12.36
N GLU A 78 4.60 -21.19 11.39
CA GLU A 78 4.37 -20.89 9.98
C GLU A 78 2.96 -20.33 9.74
N VAL A 79 1.93 -20.92 10.35
CA VAL A 79 0.55 -20.41 10.30
C VAL A 79 0.48 -18.98 10.83
N LEU A 80 1.09 -18.69 11.98
CA LEU A 80 1.09 -17.34 12.56
C LEU A 80 1.88 -16.36 11.69
N ARG A 81 2.99 -16.80 11.08
CA ARG A 81 3.78 -15.99 10.16
C ARG A 81 2.98 -15.60 8.91
N LEU A 82 2.27 -16.56 8.30
CA LEU A 82 1.42 -16.33 7.14
C LEU A 82 0.24 -15.41 7.45
N ARG A 83 -0.44 -15.63 8.59
CA ARG A 83 -1.52 -14.74 9.04
C ARG A 83 -1.02 -13.31 9.27
N ASN A 84 0.15 -13.14 9.90
CA ASN A 84 0.74 -11.82 10.11
C ASN A 84 1.08 -11.12 8.79
N ALA A 85 1.60 -11.87 7.80
CA ALA A 85 1.85 -11.34 6.47
C ALA A 85 0.56 -10.90 5.76
N SER A 86 -0.51 -11.69 5.89
CA SER A 86 -1.83 -11.36 5.34
C SER A 86 -2.41 -10.11 5.98
N LEU A 87 -2.37 -9.99 7.32
CA LEU A 87 -2.87 -8.82 8.03
C LEU A 87 -2.11 -7.55 7.65
N LYS A 88 -0.77 -7.64 7.49
CA LYS A 88 0.03 -6.51 7.02
C LYS A 88 -0.33 -6.09 5.60
N LYS A 89 -0.60 -7.05 4.72
CA LYS A 89 -1.05 -6.76 3.36
C LYS A 89 -2.41 -6.05 3.39
N GLU A 90 -3.36 -6.57 4.16
CA GLU A 90 -4.69 -5.96 4.32
C GLU A 90 -4.61 -4.54 4.89
N GLU A 91 -3.72 -4.29 5.84
CA GLU A 91 -3.46 -2.94 6.39
C GLU A 91 -2.95 -1.98 5.31
N VAL A 92 -2.01 -2.41 4.47
CA VAL A 92 -1.51 -1.60 3.34
C VAL A 92 -2.61 -1.35 2.31
N ASP A 93 -3.37 -2.38 1.95
CA ASP A 93 -4.46 -2.26 0.97
C ASP A 93 -5.55 -1.29 1.45
N LEU A 94 -5.94 -1.37 2.73
CA LEU A 94 -6.88 -0.43 3.34
C LEU A 94 -6.35 0.99 3.43
N GLN A 95 -5.05 1.17 3.71
CA GLN A 95 -4.44 2.48 3.74
C GLN A 95 -4.48 3.15 2.34
N ILE A 96 -4.19 2.38 1.29
CA ILE A 96 -4.28 2.85 -0.09
C ILE A 96 -5.72 3.21 -0.45
N GLU A 97 -6.70 2.38 -0.05
CA GLU A 97 -8.11 2.65 -0.26
C GLU A 97 -8.57 3.90 0.49
N TYR A 98 -8.17 4.06 1.76
CA TYR A 98 -8.44 5.24 2.56
C TYR A 98 -7.93 6.51 1.87
N GLU A 99 -6.67 6.52 1.42
CA GLU A 99 -6.08 7.66 0.71
C GLU A 99 -6.78 7.95 -0.62
N LYS A 100 -7.26 6.91 -1.31
CA LYS A 100 -8.07 7.06 -2.52
C LYS A 100 -9.41 7.75 -2.20
N LEU A 101 -10.12 7.28 -1.18
CA LEU A 101 -11.38 7.87 -0.73
C LEU A 101 -11.19 9.32 -0.26
N GLU A 102 -10.10 9.62 0.45
CA GLU A 102 -9.79 10.99 0.89
C GLU A 102 -9.54 11.92 -0.32
N ARG A 103 -8.84 11.43 -1.36
CA ARG A 103 -8.66 12.18 -2.62
C ARG A 103 -9.98 12.42 -3.35
N GLU A 104 -10.85 11.41 -3.44
CA GLU A 104 -12.19 11.53 -4.04
C GLU A 104 -13.08 12.50 -3.27
N ARG A 105 -13.08 12.43 -1.94
CA ARG A 105 -13.78 13.38 -1.07
C ARG A 105 -13.34 14.82 -1.34
N ASN A 106 -12.03 15.06 -1.46
CA ASN A 106 -11.48 16.39 -1.74
C ASN A 106 -11.84 16.90 -3.14
N LEU A 107 -11.97 16.02 -4.13
CA LEU A 107 -12.51 16.36 -5.45
C LEU A 107 -13.99 16.76 -5.35
N HIS A 108 -14.78 15.96 -4.62
CA HIS A 108 -16.21 16.22 -4.45
C HIS A 108 -16.49 17.55 -3.73
N ILE A 109 -15.74 17.86 -2.67
CA ILE A 109 -15.86 19.15 -1.96
C ILE A 109 -15.57 20.32 -2.90
N ARG A 110 -14.54 20.21 -3.75
CA ARG A 110 -14.22 21.26 -4.73
C ARG A 110 -15.33 21.41 -5.76
N GLU A 111 -15.88 20.30 -6.24
CA GLU A 111 -16.96 20.32 -7.22
C GLU A 111 -18.26 20.89 -6.65
N LEU A 112 -18.65 20.51 -5.43
CA LEU A 112 -19.79 21.11 -4.73
C LEU A 112 -19.63 22.63 -4.59
N LYS A 113 -18.43 23.10 -4.24
CA LYS A 113 -18.14 24.54 -4.20
C LYS A 113 -18.21 25.18 -5.59
N ARG A 114 -17.77 24.48 -6.63
CA ARG A 114 -17.83 24.98 -8.02
C ARG A 114 -19.28 25.14 -8.49
N ILE A 115 -20.11 24.11 -8.30
CA ILE A 115 -21.54 24.12 -8.62
C ILE A 115 -22.25 25.23 -7.85
N TYR A 116 -22.07 25.29 -6.52
CA TYR A 116 -22.64 26.38 -5.72
C TYR A 116 -22.26 27.76 -6.26
N ASN A 117 -21.01 27.95 -6.66
CA ASN A 117 -20.56 29.23 -7.23
C ASN A 117 -21.09 29.51 -8.64
N GLU A 118 -21.32 28.46 -9.43
CA GLU A 118 -21.92 28.50 -10.77
C GLU A 118 -23.39 28.88 -10.69
N ASP A 119 -24.15 28.23 -9.80
CA ASP A 119 -25.57 28.51 -9.51
C ASP A 119 -25.81 29.93 -8.97
N HIS A 120 -24.79 30.53 -8.34
CA HIS A 120 -24.85 31.92 -7.85
C HIS A 120 -24.15 32.91 -8.79
N SER A 121 -23.66 32.46 -9.94
CA SER A 121 -23.04 33.34 -10.92
C SER A 121 -24.12 34.11 -11.69
N ARG A 122 -23.86 35.38 -11.97
CA ARG A 122 -24.68 36.15 -12.92
C ARG A 122 -24.65 35.62 -14.36
N PHE A 123 -23.77 34.65 -14.63
CA PHE A 123 -23.57 34.02 -15.93
C PHE A 123 -24.11 32.57 -15.95
N GLN A 124 -24.91 32.17 -14.97
CA GLN A 124 -25.48 30.82 -14.86
C GLN A 124 -26.28 30.37 -16.10
N ASP A 125 -26.93 31.29 -16.81
CA ASP A 125 -27.78 30.98 -17.97
C ASP A 125 -26.99 30.92 -19.29
N HIS A 126 -25.67 30.68 -19.22
CA HIS A 126 -24.80 30.47 -20.37
C HIS A 126 -24.87 31.58 -21.45
N PRO A 127 -24.72 32.87 -21.09
CA PRO A 127 -24.86 33.95 -22.06
C PRO A 127 -23.74 33.95 -23.10
N VAL A 128 -24.04 34.48 -24.28
CA VAL A 128 -23.03 34.78 -25.30
C VAL A 128 -22.44 36.17 -25.02
N LEU A 129 -21.13 36.24 -24.77
CA LEU A 129 -20.42 37.50 -24.58
C LEU A 129 -19.83 38.01 -25.88
N ASN A 130 -20.00 39.31 -26.13
CA ASN A 130 -19.44 40.03 -27.28
C ASN A 130 -19.76 39.35 -28.62
N ASP A 131 -20.95 38.75 -28.72
CA ASP A 131 -21.45 37.98 -29.88
C ASP A 131 -20.45 36.94 -30.41
N ARG A 132 -19.58 36.43 -29.53
CA ARG A 132 -18.45 35.58 -29.91
C ARG A 132 -18.22 34.42 -28.95
N TYR A 133 -18.38 34.63 -27.66
CA TYR A 133 -18.01 33.64 -26.66
C TYR A 133 -19.25 33.12 -25.95
N LEU A 134 -19.71 31.92 -26.32
CA LEU A 134 -20.75 31.22 -25.60
C LEU A 134 -20.16 30.68 -24.30
N LEU A 135 -20.57 31.24 -23.15
CA LEU A 135 -20.14 30.71 -21.85
C LEU A 135 -20.79 29.33 -21.61
N LEU A 136 -20.02 28.43 -20.99
CA LEU A 136 -20.45 27.07 -20.67
C LEU A 136 -20.35 26.89 -19.16
N SER A 137 -19.27 26.32 -18.63
CA SER A 137 -19.18 26.01 -17.21
C SER A 137 -18.19 26.94 -16.49
N LEU A 138 -18.52 27.35 -15.27
CA LEU A 138 -17.59 27.99 -14.35
C LEU A 138 -16.47 27.00 -14.00
N ILE A 139 -15.21 27.39 -14.26
CA ILE A 139 -14.03 26.58 -13.93
C ILE A 139 -13.21 27.16 -12.78
N GLY A 140 -13.47 28.41 -12.38
CA GLY A 140 -12.82 29.00 -11.22
C GLY A 140 -13.44 30.33 -10.82
N LYS A 141 -13.43 30.62 -9.51
CA LYS A 141 -13.91 31.88 -8.95
C LYS A 141 -12.87 32.43 -7.98
N GLY A 142 -12.40 33.65 -8.24
CA GLY A 142 -11.58 34.44 -7.33
C GLY A 142 -12.42 35.51 -6.64
N GLY A 143 -11.78 36.37 -5.84
CA GLY A 143 -12.49 37.43 -5.10
C GLY A 143 -13.20 38.46 -6.00
N PHE A 144 -12.65 38.76 -7.18
CA PHE A 144 -13.16 39.79 -8.10
C PHE A 144 -13.28 39.30 -9.55
N SER A 145 -13.17 37.99 -9.78
CA SER A 145 -13.20 37.46 -11.14
C SER A 145 -13.73 36.04 -11.19
N GLU A 146 -14.44 35.75 -12.26
CA GLU A 146 -14.88 34.40 -12.60
C GLU A 146 -14.19 33.95 -13.87
N VAL A 147 -13.83 32.68 -13.95
CA VAL A 147 -13.26 32.06 -15.13
C VAL A 147 -14.22 30.99 -15.61
N HIS A 148 -14.69 31.13 -16.83
CA HIS A 148 -15.63 30.23 -17.47
C HIS A 148 -14.95 29.51 -18.63
N LYS A 149 -15.22 28.21 -18.78
CA LYS A 149 -15.04 27.53 -20.06
C LYS A 149 -16.05 28.11 -21.03
N ALA A 150 -15.61 28.45 -22.23
CA ALA A 150 -16.47 29.02 -23.25
C ALA A 150 -16.12 28.44 -24.62
N PHE A 151 -17.05 28.55 -25.56
CA PHE A 151 -16.84 28.23 -26.95
C PHE A 151 -16.74 29.50 -27.78
N CYS A 152 -15.64 29.67 -28.51
CA CYS A 152 -15.45 30.78 -29.44
C CYS A 152 -16.18 30.47 -30.74
N LEU A 153 -17.30 31.15 -31.00
CA LEU A 153 -18.16 30.93 -32.18
C LEU A 153 -17.48 31.27 -33.50
N LYS A 154 -16.49 32.18 -33.49
CA LYS A 154 -15.73 32.58 -34.69
C LYS A 154 -14.61 31.60 -35.05
N GLU A 155 -13.83 31.19 -34.05
CA GLU A 155 -12.67 30.30 -34.25
C GLU A 155 -12.99 28.83 -34.00
N GLN A 156 -14.25 28.52 -33.64
CA GLN A 156 -14.76 27.17 -33.38
C GLN A 156 -13.90 26.35 -32.41
N ARG A 157 -13.43 26.99 -31.33
CA ARG A 157 -12.57 26.34 -30.33
C ARG A 157 -12.98 26.69 -28.90
N TYR A 158 -12.64 25.80 -27.98
CA TYR A 158 -12.80 26.07 -26.56
C TYR A 158 -11.74 27.06 -26.07
N VAL A 159 -12.17 28.00 -25.23
CA VAL A 159 -11.34 29.02 -24.60
C VAL A 159 -11.74 29.15 -23.13
N ALA A 160 -10.86 29.76 -22.33
CA ALA A 160 -11.20 30.22 -20.98
C ALA A 160 -11.45 31.72 -21.03
N VAL A 161 -12.63 32.15 -20.59
CA VAL A 161 -13.01 33.57 -20.49
C VAL A 161 -12.95 33.98 -19.03
N LYS A 162 -12.01 34.87 -18.71
CA LYS A 162 -11.89 35.48 -17.39
C LYS A 162 -12.65 36.80 -17.37
N VAL A 163 -13.72 36.86 -16.59
CA VAL A 163 -14.55 38.04 -16.42
C VAL A 163 -14.22 38.68 -15.08
N HIS A 164 -13.81 39.96 -15.11
CA HIS A 164 -13.58 40.74 -13.89
C HIS A 164 -14.87 41.45 -13.48
N GLN A 165 -15.20 41.38 -12.19
CA GLN A 165 -16.32 42.09 -11.60
C GLN A 165 -15.77 43.27 -10.78
N LEU A 166 -16.05 44.48 -11.25
CA LEU A 166 -15.70 45.71 -10.53
C LEU A 166 -16.73 45.95 -9.43
N ASN A 167 -16.27 46.31 -8.23
CA ASN A 167 -17.19 46.78 -7.19
C ASN A 167 -17.86 48.10 -7.67
N LYS A 168 -19.19 48.13 -7.63
CA LYS A 168 -20.00 49.28 -8.04
C LYS A 168 -19.67 50.54 -7.22
N GLU A 169 -19.35 50.37 -5.94
CA GLU A 169 -19.05 51.44 -4.98
C GLU A 169 -17.70 52.12 -5.23
N TRP A 170 -16.84 51.53 -6.07
CA TRP A 170 -15.56 52.17 -6.39
C TRP A 170 -15.78 53.47 -7.17
N LYS A 171 -15.08 54.52 -6.74
CA LYS A 171 -14.95 55.77 -7.50
C LYS A 171 -14.36 55.50 -8.89
N GLU A 172 -14.75 56.30 -9.88
CA GLU A 172 -14.33 56.14 -11.28
C GLU A 172 -12.81 56.15 -11.46
N GLU A 173 -12.09 57.01 -10.73
CA GLU A 173 -10.63 57.05 -10.74
C GLU A 173 -10.00 55.70 -10.38
N LYS A 174 -10.53 55.03 -9.35
CA LYS A 174 -10.07 53.70 -8.92
C LYS A 174 -10.42 52.62 -9.95
N LYS A 175 -11.59 52.71 -10.59
CA LYS A 175 -12.00 51.79 -11.66
C LYS A 175 -11.09 51.94 -12.88
N ALA A 176 -10.81 53.18 -13.30
CA ALA A 176 -9.93 53.46 -14.43
C ALA A 176 -8.52 52.92 -14.19
N ASN A 177 -7.95 53.14 -12.99
CA ASN A 177 -6.64 52.61 -12.63
C ASN A 177 -6.58 51.08 -12.58
N TYR A 178 -7.70 50.39 -12.30
CA TYR A 178 -7.75 48.93 -12.29
C TYR A 178 -7.90 48.32 -13.69
N ILE A 179 -8.51 49.04 -14.62
CA ILE A 179 -8.74 48.59 -16.01
C ILE A 179 -7.51 48.90 -16.90
N LYS A 180 -6.65 49.83 -16.47
CA LYS A 180 -5.45 50.27 -17.18
C LYS A 180 -4.37 49.19 -17.22
#